data_AF-A0A6P6WCF3-F1
#
_entry.id   AF-A0A6P6WCF3-F1
#
_cell.length_a   1.000
_cell.length_b   1.000
_cell.length_c   1.000
_cell.angle_alpha   90.00
_cell.angle_beta   90.00
_cell.angle_gamma   90.00
#
_symmetry.space_group_name_H-M   'P 1'
#
loop_
_entity.id
_entity.type
_entity.pdbx_description
1 polymer ?
#
loop_
_entity_poly.entity_id
_entity_poly.type
_entity_poly.pdbx_seq_one_letter_code
_entity_poly.pdbx_strand_id
1 'polypeptide(L)'
;MGSASNIRLPVINLTEEILRSGKDSWTEARNTVTRAFEEYGCFIAVHDKYPSEVSDSIFSELQDLFNLPLEIKVQNTSQTPLFGYYGPNPCLPLYESTSIEDATNLEAVQKFTNQMWPSKDNHFCELLHCYANQVAELDKMVSKLVFESYDVEKYHESHVGSVTYFLRFTKYRVPEQNETKLGATPHTDKNFITILQQNEVDGLEVQLKNGSWIPVDFPPSSVVIMAGDAFSAWSNGRVHPPFHRVTMKGKGRGRYSIAQFSYCKKLVEAPTELVDDEHPLLYKPFDSLGFLRFTSTDEGRKTQNPLKAYCGI
;
A
#
# COMPACT_ATOMS: atom_id res chain seq x y z
N MET A 1 19.29 -3.51 -33.84
CA MET A 1 18.03 -3.73 -33.09
C MET A 1 18.41 -4.20 -31.70
N GLY A 2 18.48 -3.29 -30.73
CA GLY A 2 18.77 -3.66 -29.34
C GLY A 2 17.55 -4.36 -28.75
N SER A 3 17.74 -5.53 -28.14
CA SER A 3 16.69 -6.18 -27.37
C SER A 3 16.20 -5.20 -26.31
N ALA A 4 14.91 -4.85 -26.32
CA ALA A 4 14.31 -4.15 -25.21
C ALA A 4 14.53 -5.00 -23.96
N SER A 5 15.36 -4.53 -23.03
CA SER A 5 15.46 -5.13 -21.72
C SER A 5 14.06 -5.06 -21.11
N ASN A 6 13.50 -6.22 -20.75
CA ASN A 6 12.26 -6.27 -19.98
C ASN A 6 12.58 -5.69 -18.59
N ILE A 7 12.38 -4.39 -18.42
CA ILE A 7 12.55 -3.71 -17.14
C ILE A 7 11.54 -4.32 -16.16
N ARG A 8 12.03 -4.81 -15.03
CA ARG A 8 11.24 -5.38 -13.94
C ARG A 8 11.55 -4.65 -12.65
N LEU A 9 10.60 -4.67 -11.72
CA LEU A 9 10.85 -4.16 -10.38
C LEU A 9 11.93 -4.99 -9.67
N PRO A 10 12.74 -4.37 -8.81
CA PRO A 10 13.68 -5.11 -7.98
C PRO A 10 12.93 -6.05 -7.05
N VAL A 11 13.42 -7.28 -6.93
CA VAL A 11 12.96 -8.28 -5.97
C VAL A 11 13.97 -8.30 -4.84
N ILE A 12 13.53 -7.96 -3.64
CA ILE A 12 14.37 -7.84 -2.45
C ILE A 12 13.95 -8.93 -1.46
N ASN A 13 14.93 -9.73 -1.05
CA ASN A 13 14.75 -10.66 0.04
C ASN A 13 14.71 -9.86 1.35
N LEU A 14 13.67 -10.02 2.18
CA LEU A 14 13.50 -9.36 3.47
C LEU A 14 13.16 -10.38 4.56
N THR A 15 13.86 -11.51 4.57
CA THR A 15 13.61 -12.65 5.45
C THR A 15 14.15 -12.47 6.87
N GLU A 16 13.72 -13.33 7.81
CA GLU A 16 14.31 -13.32 9.16
C GLU A 16 15.81 -13.64 9.12
N GLU A 17 16.26 -14.32 8.07
CA GLU A 17 17.68 -14.57 7.83
C GLU A 17 18.48 -13.27 7.71
N ILE A 18 17.95 -12.19 7.13
CA ILE A 18 18.64 -10.90 7.07
C ILE A 18 18.85 -10.30 8.46
N LEU A 19 17.90 -10.52 9.38
CA LEU A 19 18.05 -10.14 10.78
C LEU A 19 19.10 -10.99 11.52
N ARG A 20 19.31 -12.23 11.09
CA ARG A 20 20.22 -13.20 11.73
C ARG A 20 21.65 -13.20 11.16
N SER A 21 21.80 -12.87 9.88
CA SER A 21 23.05 -12.97 9.11
C SER A 21 24.06 -11.84 9.37
N GLY A 22 23.73 -10.90 10.27
CA GLY A 22 24.67 -9.89 10.77
C GLY A 22 24.61 -8.55 10.02
N LYS A 23 25.62 -7.70 10.26
CA LYS A 23 25.61 -6.29 9.81
C LYS A 23 25.70 -6.13 8.29
N ASP A 24 26.37 -7.05 7.59
CA ASP A 24 26.62 -6.92 6.16
C ASP A 24 25.35 -7.14 5.33
N SER A 25 24.55 -8.17 5.66
CA SER A 25 23.25 -8.43 5.01
C SER A 25 22.25 -7.30 5.24
N TRP A 26 22.24 -6.74 6.45
CA TRP A 26 21.39 -5.60 6.79
C TRP A 26 21.79 -4.34 6.00
N THR A 27 23.09 -4.08 5.87
CA THR A 27 23.60 -2.94 5.10
C THR A 27 23.27 -3.06 3.61
N GLU A 28 23.37 -4.26 3.03
CA GLU A 28 22.98 -4.52 1.65
C GLU A 28 21.48 -4.34 1.42
N ALA A 29 20.64 -4.89 2.31
CA ALA A 29 19.19 -4.71 2.28
C ALA A 29 18.83 -3.23 2.38
N ARG A 30 19.48 -2.50 3.30
CA ARG A 30 19.31 -1.05 3.49
C ARG A 30 19.54 -0.28 2.20
N ASN A 31 20.72 -0.45 1.60
CA ASN A 31 21.09 0.25 0.38
C ASN A 31 20.15 -0.10 -0.79
N THR A 32 19.75 -1.37 -0.90
CA THR A 32 18.89 -1.84 -1.99
C THR A 32 17.46 -1.34 -1.85
N VAL A 33 16.89 -1.35 -0.64
CA VAL A 33 15.56 -0.84 -0.34
C VAL A 33 15.49 0.67 -0.59
N THR A 34 16.44 1.45 -0.06
CA THR A 34 16.46 2.91 -0.28
C THR A 34 16.54 3.23 -1.76
N ARG A 35 17.47 2.61 -2.49
CA ARG A 35 17.60 2.82 -3.94
C ARG A 35 16.32 2.43 -4.69
N ALA A 36 15.65 1.37 -4.29
CA ALA A 36 14.40 0.97 -4.93
C ALA A 36 13.28 2.02 -4.74
N PHE A 37 13.18 2.61 -3.54
CA PHE A 37 12.26 3.73 -3.28
C PHE A 37 12.63 5.01 -4.01
N GLU A 38 13.92 5.32 -4.13
CA GLU A 38 14.38 6.51 -4.87
C GLU A 38 14.20 6.35 -6.39
N GLU A 39 14.52 5.19 -6.96
CA GLU A 39 14.49 4.95 -8.41
C GLU A 39 13.11 4.56 -8.95
N TYR A 40 12.42 3.64 -8.27
CA TYR A 40 11.17 3.03 -8.72
C TYR A 40 9.97 3.42 -7.85
N GLY A 41 10.21 3.92 -6.64
CA GLY A 41 9.16 4.16 -5.65
C GLY A 41 8.53 2.91 -5.06
N CYS A 42 8.97 1.73 -5.51
CA CYS A 42 8.43 0.45 -5.10
C CYS A 42 9.38 -0.70 -5.40
N PHE A 43 9.12 -1.84 -4.77
CA PHE A 43 9.83 -3.09 -5.02
C PHE A 43 8.96 -4.27 -4.62
N ILE A 44 9.37 -5.47 -5.04
CA ILE A 44 8.77 -6.72 -4.61
C ILE A 44 9.58 -7.24 -3.44
N ALA A 45 8.93 -7.50 -2.31
CA ALA A 45 9.55 -8.13 -1.16
C ALA A 45 9.19 -9.62 -1.11
N VAL A 46 10.21 -10.47 -0.96
CA VAL A 46 10.04 -11.88 -0.57
C VAL A 46 10.36 -11.97 0.92
N HIS A 47 9.48 -12.58 1.71
CA HIS A 47 9.60 -12.55 3.17
C HIS A 47 9.12 -13.87 3.76
N ASP A 48 9.89 -14.57 4.60
CA ASP A 48 9.61 -15.97 5.02
C ASP A 48 8.20 -16.20 5.61
N LYS A 49 7.64 -15.20 6.29
CA LYS A 49 6.28 -15.26 6.86
C LYS A 49 5.16 -15.17 5.83
N TYR A 50 5.51 -14.81 4.60
CA TYR A 50 4.72 -14.83 3.37
C TYR A 50 5.42 -15.83 2.44
N PRO A 51 5.09 -17.14 2.41
CA PRO A 51 3.76 -17.71 2.24
C PRO A 51 3.46 -18.70 3.38
N SER A 52 2.25 -18.67 3.89
CA SER A 52 1.73 -19.79 4.66
C SER A 52 0.28 -20.01 4.23
N GLU A 53 -0.31 -21.12 4.64
CA GLU A 53 -1.73 -21.48 4.49
C GLU A 53 -2.68 -20.27 4.77
N VAL A 54 -2.22 -19.30 5.56
CA VAL A 54 -2.84 -17.99 5.82
C VAL A 54 -3.22 -17.23 4.55
N SER A 55 -2.35 -17.15 3.55
CA SER A 55 -2.63 -16.33 2.34
C SER A 55 -3.78 -16.92 1.51
N ASP A 56 -3.74 -18.23 1.25
CA ASP A 56 -4.80 -18.90 0.49
C ASP A 56 -6.12 -18.91 1.26
N SER A 57 -6.06 -19.11 2.57
CA SER A 57 -7.23 -19.03 3.46
C SER A 57 -7.86 -17.64 3.42
N ILE A 58 -7.04 -16.58 3.51
CA ILE A 58 -7.54 -15.20 3.43
C ILE A 58 -8.19 -14.92 2.07
N PHE A 59 -7.58 -15.31 0.95
CA PHE A 59 -8.18 -15.05 -0.37
C PHE A 59 -9.46 -15.87 -0.62
N SER A 60 -9.60 -17.04 0.01
CA SER A 60 -10.87 -17.78 0.04
C SER A 60 -11.93 -16.98 0.81
N GLU A 61 -11.59 -16.50 2.00
CA GLU A 61 -12.46 -15.70 2.85
C GLU A 61 -12.87 -14.36 2.22
N LEU A 62 -11.97 -13.73 1.44
CA LEU A 62 -12.31 -12.53 0.68
C LEU A 62 -13.38 -12.77 -0.39
N GLN A 63 -13.41 -13.96 -1.00
CA GLN A 63 -14.47 -14.29 -1.96
C GLN A 63 -15.82 -14.30 -1.24
N ASP A 64 -15.89 -14.91 -0.07
CA ASP A 64 -17.10 -14.92 0.77
C ASP A 64 -17.51 -13.51 1.18
N LEU A 65 -16.55 -12.65 1.59
CA LEU A 65 -16.79 -11.25 1.94
C LEU A 65 -17.50 -10.49 0.82
N PHE A 66 -16.97 -10.59 -0.41
CA PHE A 66 -17.56 -9.87 -1.54
C PHE A 66 -18.83 -10.52 -2.10
N ASN A 67 -19.12 -11.77 -1.73
CA ASN A 67 -20.37 -12.46 -2.05
C ASN A 67 -21.49 -12.16 -1.06
N LEU A 68 -21.19 -11.49 0.06
CA LEU A 68 -22.23 -10.99 0.98
C LEU A 68 -23.23 -10.08 0.25
N PRO A 69 -24.50 -10.05 0.70
CA PRO A 69 -25.51 -9.11 0.23
C PRO A 69 -25.00 -7.66 0.30
N LEU A 70 -25.38 -6.85 -0.69
CA LEU A 70 -24.98 -5.45 -0.77
C LEU A 70 -25.39 -4.68 0.49
N GLU A 71 -26.57 -5.00 1.04
CA GLU A 71 -27.16 -4.39 2.22
C GLU A 71 -26.32 -4.57 3.49
N ILE A 72 -25.48 -5.61 3.54
CA ILE A 72 -24.53 -5.84 4.64
C ILE A 72 -23.25 -5.04 4.37
N LYS A 73 -22.71 -5.14 3.15
CA LYS A 73 -21.44 -4.50 2.78
C LYS A 73 -21.51 -2.98 2.93
N VAL A 74 -22.60 -2.34 2.50
CA VAL A 74 -22.80 -0.88 2.58
C VAL A 74 -22.89 -0.34 4.01
N GLN A 75 -23.09 -1.20 5.02
CA GLN A 75 -23.08 -0.78 6.42
C GLN A 75 -21.66 -0.42 6.89
N ASN A 76 -20.62 -0.91 6.20
CA ASN A 76 -19.25 -0.50 6.52
C ASN A 76 -19.03 0.92 5.99
N THR A 77 -19.14 1.89 6.89
CA THR A 77 -19.02 3.31 6.58
C THR A 77 -17.81 3.90 7.30
N SER A 78 -17.22 4.93 6.70
CA SER A 78 -16.09 5.65 7.27
C SER A 78 -16.24 7.15 7.04
N GLN A 79 -15.72 7.94 7.98
CA GLN A 79 -15.50 9.38 7.78
C GLN A 79 -14.17 9.66 7.06
N THR A 80 -13.28 8.67 7.01
CA THR A 80 -12.04 8.75 6.26
C THR A 80 -12.33 8.45 4.78
N PRO A 81 -12.05 9.38 3.85
CA PRO A 81 -12.35 9.16 2.44
C PRO A 81 -11.66 7.92 1.89
N LEU A 82 -12.33 7.23 0.96
CA LEU A 82 -11.86 5.98 0.35
C LEU A 82 -11.79 4.78 1.31
N PHE A 83 -12.28 4.91 2.54
CA PHE A 83 -12.44 3.82 3.50
C PHE A 83 -13.91 3.56 3.79
N GLY A 84 -14.20 2.38 4.33
CA GLY A 84 -15.53 1.79 4.29
C GLY A 84 -15.77 1.05 2.97
N TYR A 85 -17.02 0.66 2.75
CA TYR A 85 -17.43 0.01 1.52
C TYR A 85 -17.57 1.00 0.37
N TYR A 86 -17.08 0.60 -0.80
CA TYR A 86 -17.15 1.35 -2.03
C TYR A 86 -17.46 0.44 -3.20
N GLY A 87 -18.52 0.78 -3.94
CA GLY A 87 -19.01 0.03 -5.09
C GLY A 87 -20.48 -0.33 -4.95
N PRO A 88 -21.13 -0.84 -6.01
CA PRO A 88 -20.70 -0.73 -7.41
C PRO A 88 -20.70 0.74 -7.89
N ASN A 89 -19.67 1.16 -8.63
CA ASN A 89 -19.57 2.52 -9.20
C ASN A 89 -19.64 2.46 -10.74
N PRO A 90 -20.58 3.15 -11.41
CA PRO A 90 -20.66 3.19 -12.88
C PRO A 90 -19.37 3.65 -13.57
N CYS A 91 -18.58 4.53 -12.95
CA CYS A 91 -17.30 5.02 -13.49
C CYS A 91 -16.16 4.01 -13.35
N LEU A 92 -16.27 3.07 -12.40
CA LEU A 92 -15.30 1.99 -12.15
C LEU A 92 -16.07 0.67 -11.95
N PRO A 93 -16.72 0.15 -13.01
CA PRO A 93 -17.73 -0.90 -12.89
C PRO A 93 -17.16 -2.27 -12.50
N LEU A 94 -15.83 -2.42 -12.59
CA LEU A 94 -15.10 -3.61 -12.15
C LEU A 94 -14.78 -3.60 -10.66
N TYR A 95 -14.67 -2.41 -10.06
CA TYR A 95 -14.06 -2.18 -8.76
C TYR A 95 -15.09 -2.26 -7.63
N GLU A 96 -14.74 -3.01 -6.60
CA GLU A 96 -15.44 -3.06 -5.33
C GLU A 96 -14.40 -3.14 -4.19
N SER A 97 -14.58 -2.38 -3.12
CA SER A 97 -13.68 -2.47 -1.96
C SER A 97 -14.40 -2.31 -0.63
N THR A 98 -13.78 -2.79 0.43
CA THR A 98 -14.15 -2.50 1.80
C THR A 98 -12.89 -2.44 2.66
N SER A 99 -12.96 -1.92 3.89
CA SER A 99 -11.75 -1.74 4.70
C SER A 99 -11.97 -1.83 6.20
N ILE A 100 -10.87 -2.01 6.92
CA ILE A 100 -10.76 -1.94 8.37
C ILE A 100 -9.82 -0.79 8.71
N GLU A 101 -10.30 0.19 9.45
CA GLU A 101 -9.46 1.23 10.04
C GLU A 101 -8.79 0.67 11.29
N ASP A 102 -7.50 0.98 11.48
CA ASP A 102 -6.69 0.48 12.61
C ASP A 102 -6.65 -1.05 12.72
N ALA A 103 -6.33 -1.73 11.61
CA ALA A 103 -6.40 -3.19 11.48
C ALA A 103 -5.45 -3.99 12.40
N THR A 104 -4.47 -3.34 13.02
CA THR A 104 -3.62 -3.94 14.07
C THR A 104 -4.30 -3.96 15.45
N ASN A 105 -5.43 -3.26 15.61
CA ASN A 105 -6.26 -3.30 16.80
C ASN A 105 -7.32 -4.41 16.69
N LEU A 106 -7.29 -5.36 17.63
CA LEU A 106 -8.20 -6.51 17.62
C LEU A 106 -9.67 -6.08 17.69
N GLU A 107 -10.01 -5.05 18.47
CA GLU A 107 -11.39 -4.56 18.60
C GLU A 107 -11.93 -4.01 17.26
N ALA A 108 -11.05 -3.36 16.49
CA ALA A 108 -11.42 -2.83 15.17
C ALA A 108 -11.70 -3.96 14.17
N VAL A 109 -10.87 -5.01 14.18
CA VAL A 109 -11.08 -6.20 13.34
C VAL A 109 -12.34 -6.94 13.76
N GLN A 110 -12.56 -7.16 15.07
CA GLN A 110 -13.76 -7.80 15.61
C GLN A 110 -15.04 -7.04 15.24
N LYS A 111 -15.01 -5.70 15.37
CA LYS A 111 -16.14 -4.85 14.97
C LYS A 111 -16.48 -5.05 13.49
N PHE A 112 -15.47 -5.06 12.62
CA PHE A 112 -15.66 -5.30 11.19
C PHE A 112 -16.22 -6.71 10.91
N THR A 113 -15.62 -7.76 11.47
CA THR A 113 -16.06 -9.13 11.20
C THR A 113 -17.45 -9.42 11.75
N ASN A 114 -17.79 -8.91 12.94
CA ASN A 114 -19.13 -9.05 13.52
C ASN A 114 -20.20 -8.34 12.68
N GLN A 115 -19.85 -7.22 12.06
CA GLN A 115 -20.76 -6.51 11.17
C GLN A 115 -20.98 -7.28 9.86
N MET A 116 -19.92 -7.84 9.28
CA MET A 116 -20.00 -8.58 8.01
C MET A 116 -20.62 -9.97 8.18
N TRP A 117 -20.31 -10.66 9.28
CA TRP A 117 -20.84 -11.98 9.62
C TRP A 117 -21.17 -12.11 11.11
N PRO A 118 -22.40 -11.76 11.53
CA PRO A 118 -22.80 -11.83 12.94
C PRO A 118 -22.78 -13.25 13.55
N SER A 119 -22.70 -14.29 12.73
CA SER A 119 -22.81 -15.70 13.15
C SER A 119 -21.68 -16.59 12.66
N LYS A 120 -20.65 -16.01 12.00
CA LYS A 120 -19.45 -16.77 11.60
C LYS A 120 -18.53 -16.90 12.81
N ASP A 121 -17.71 -17.95 12.82
CA ASP A 121 -16.71 -18.11 13.87
C ASP A 121 -15.65 -16.99 13.83
N ASN A 122 -14.87 -16.91 14.92
CA ASN A 122 -13.82 -15.90 15.06
C ASN A 122 -12.57 -16.21 14.21
N HIS A 123 -12.54 -17.31 13.45
CA HIS A 123 -11.32 -17.72 12.75
C HIS A 123 -10.87 -16.66 11.75
N PHE A 124 -11.79 -16.10 10.96
CA PHE A 124 -11.45 -15.04 10.01
C PHE A 124 -10.98 -13.76 10.70
N CYS A 125 -11.54 -13.43 11.87
CA CYS A 125 -11.10 -12.29 12.67
C CYS A 125 -9.65 -12.47 13.15
N GLU A 126 -9.33 -13.63 13.72
CA GLU A 126 -7.97 -13.98 14.17
C GLU A 126 -6.98 -13.97 13.01
N LEU A 127 -7.39 -14.51 11.87
CA LEU A 127 -6.59 -14.56 10.65
C LEU A 127 -6.26 -13.16 10.13
N LEU A 128 -7.25 -12.27 10.04
CA LEU A 128 -7.05 -10.89 9.61
C LEU A 128 -6.18 -10.09 10.57
N HIS A 129 -6.40 -10.26 11.89
CA HIS A 129 -5.60 -9.56 12.90
C HIS A 129 -4.14 -10.04 12.86
N CYS A 130 -3.91 -11.34 12.72
CA CYS A 130 -2.57 -11.91 12.55
C CYS A 130 -1.89 -11.36 11.30
N TYR A 131 -2.59 -11.38 10.15
CA TYR A 131 -2.10 -10.81 8.90
C TYR A 131 -1.69 -9.33 9.05
N ALA A 132 -2.58 -8.50 9.62
CA ALA A 132 -2.32 -7.06 9.75
C ALA A 132 -1.09 -6.77 10.62
N ASN A 133 -0.89 -7.51 11.70
CA ASN A 133 0.29 -7.38 12.55
C ASN A 133 1.56 -7.84 11.85
N GLN A 134 1.53 -8.95 11.10
CA GLN A 134 2.69 -9.41 10.33
C GLN A 134 3.11 -8.38 9.27
N VAL A 135 2.15 -7.76 8.58
CA VAL A 135 2.42 -6.70 7.61
C VAL A 135 2.95 -5.44 8.29
N ALA A 136 2.46 -5.11 9.48
CA ALA A 136 2.96 -3.99 10.26
C ALA A 136 4.41 -4.19 10.71
N GLU A 137 4.84 -5.41 11.04
CA GLU A 137 6.26 -5.70 11.32
C GLU A 137 7.14 -5.52 10.08
N LEU A 138 6.64 -5.86 8.89
CA LEU A 138 7.34 -5.61 7.63
C LEU A 138 7.47 -4.11 7.34
N ASP A 139 6.41 -3.32 7.56
CA ASP A 139 6.44 -1.85 7.45
C ASP A 139 7.49 -1.24 8.41
N LYS A 140 7.51 -1.70 9.67
CA LYS A 140 8.51 -1.29 10.67
C LYS A 140 9.94 -1.60 10.23
N MET A 141 10.17 -2.79 9.66
CA MET A 141 11.49 -3.18 9.15
C MET A 141 11.92 -2.30 7.98
N VAL A 142 11.03 -2.11 6.99
CA VAL A 142 11.32 -1.34 5.77
C VAL A 142 11.55 0.13 6.10
N SER A 143 10.72 0.73 6.95
CA SER A 143 10.94 2.10 7.43
C SER A 143 12.26 2.23 8.17
N LYS A 144 12.65 1.25 9.02
CA LYS A 144 13.94 1.27 9.72
C LYS A 144 15.12 1.32 8.76
N LEU A 145 15.10 0.48 7.73
CA LEU A 145 16.14 0.46 6.69
C LEU A 145 16.29 1.85 6.06
N VAL A 146 15.19 2.49 5.66
CA VAL A 146 15.28 3.81 5.02
C VAL A 146 15.74 4.90 6.00
N PHE A 147 15.26 4.86 7.26
CA PHE A 147 15.67 5.85 8.27
C PHE A 147 17.17 5.76 8.57
N GLU A 148 17.71 4.55 8.70
CA GLU A 148 19.17 4.34 8.86
C GLU A 148 19.97 4.67 7.59
N SER A 149 19.36 4.55 6.40
CA SER A 149 20.03 4.90 5.14
C SER A 149 20.20 6.40 4.96
N TYR A 150 19.40 7.18 5.68
CA TYR A 150 19.39 8.63 5.67
C TYR A 150 20.00 9.21 6.96
N ASP A 151 20.65 8.38 7.79
CA ASP A 151 21.28 8.77 9.06
C ASP A 151 20.32 9.49 10.04
N VAL A 152 19.03 9.12 10.00
CA VAL A 152 17.93 9.70 10.79
C VAL A 152 17.19 8.63 11.62
N GLU A 153 17.87 7.52 11.95
CA GLU A 153 17.32 6.41 12.74
C GLU A 153 16.71 6.81 14.09
N LYS A 154 17.21 7.91 14.69
CA LYS A 154 16.70 8.44 15.96
C LYS A 154 15.21 8.82 15.92
N TYR A 155 14.64 9.03 14.73
CA TYR A 155 13.21 9.34 14.55
C TYR A 155 12.34 8.09 14.38
N HIS A 156 12.93 6.90 14.18
CA HIS A 156 12.19 5.69 13.80
C HIS A 156 11.19 5.24 14.87
N GLU A 157 11.59 5.19 16.13
CA GLU A 157 10.69 4.77 17.22
C GLU A 157 9.47 5.71 17.36
N SER A 158 9.69 7.03 17.23
CA SER A 158 8.62 8.03 17.25
C SER A 158 7.68 7.90 16.05
N HIS A 159 8.23 7.58 14.87
CA HIS A 159 7.46 7.29 13.67
C HIS A 159 6.58 6.06 13.87
N VAL A 160 7.17 4.91 14.23
CA VAL A 160 6.44 3.65 14.48
C VAL A 160 5.34 3.83 15.52
N GLY A 161 5.61 4.53 16.63
CA GLY A 161 4.61 4.81 17.66
C GLY A 161 3.47 5.75 17.22
N SER A 162 3.61 6.39 16.06
CA SER A 162 2.58 7.27 15.47
C SER A 162 1.80 6.64 14.32
N VAL A 163 2.21 5.48 13.80
CA VAL A 163 1.56 4.85 12.65
C VAL A 163 0.23 4.19 13.06
N THR A 164 -0.79 4.32 12.21
CA THR A 164 -1.98 3.47 12.19
C THR A 164 -2.11 2.81 10.83
N TYR A 165 -2.63 1.58 10.83
CA TYR A 165 -2.70 0.74 9.64
C TYR A 165 -4.13 0.60 9.17
N PHE A 166 -4.41 1.02 7.95
CA PHE A 166 -5.71 0.85 7.34
C PHE A 166 -5.61 -0.31 6.35
N LEU A 167 -6.44 -1.33 6.53
CA LEU A 167 -6.44 -2.53 5.69
C LEU A 167 -7.60 -2.46 4.71
N ARG A 168 -7.31 -2.49 3.41
CA ARG A 168 -8.33 -2.48 2.35
C ARG A 168 -8.33 -3.81 1.62
N PHE A 169 -9.52 -4.34 1.43
CA PHE A 169 -9.79 -5.46 0.55
C PHE A 169 -10.38 -4.91 -0.75
N THR A 170 -9.94 -5.44 -1.88
CA THR A 170 -10.43 -5.00 -3.19
C THR A 170 -10.70 -6.20 -4.08
N LYS A 171 -11.86 -6.18 -4.74
CA LYS A 171 -12.27 -7.10 -5.78
C LYS A 171 -12.38 -6.36 -7.10
N TYR A 172 -11.85 -6.99 -8.14
CA TYR A 172 -12.07 -6.63 -9.52
C TYR A 172 -12.75 -7.80 -10.21
N ARG A 173 -14.00 -7.62 -10.64
CA ARG A 173 -14.68 -8.67 -11.42
C ARG A 173 -14.11 -8.79 -12.82
N VAL A 174 -14.43 -9.89 -13.49
CA VAL A 174 -14.07 -10.12 -14.89
C VAL A 174 -14.81 -9.09 -15.76
N PRO A 175 -14.11 -8.36 -16.65
CA PRO A 175 -14.76 -7.48 -17.61
C PRO A 175 -15.59 -8.28 -18.63
N GLU A 176 -16.76 -7.77 -18.99
CA GLU A 176 -17.57 -8.33 -20.08
C GLU A 176 -16.99 -7.98 -21.47
N GLN A 177 -17.51 -8.61 -22.54
CA GLN A 177 -16.92 -8.58 -23.90
C GLN A 177 -16.76 -7.18 -24.52
N ASN A 178 -17.40 -6.13 -23.98
CA ASN A 178 -17.29 -4.75 -24.44
C ASN A 178 -17.04 -3.75 -23.31
N GLU A 179 -16.65 -4.24 -22.13
CA GLU A 179 -16.40 -3.40 -20.97
C GLU A 179 -14.96 -2.87 -20.95
N THR A 180 -14.76 -1.73 -20.28
CA THR A 180 -13.42 -1.26 -19.95
C THR A 180 -12.65 -2.33 -19.16
N LYS A 181 -11.36 -2.49 -19.47
CA LYS A 181 -10.46 -3.34 -18.67
C LYS A 181 -9.81 -2.56 -17.51
N LEU A 182 -10.07 -1.26 -17.41
CA LEU A 182 -9.51 -0.43 -16.35
C LEU A 182 -10.20 -0.76 -15.03
N GLY A 183 -9.46 -1.40 -14.12
CA GLY A 183 -9.92 -1.68 -12.76
C GLY A 183 -9.74 -0.48 -11.84
N ALA A 184 -8.59 0.18 -11.88
CA ALA A 184 -8.29 1.38 -11.10
C ALA A 184 -7.54 2.39 -11.95
N THR A 185 -7.91 3.67 -11.87
CA THR A 185 -7.25 4.76 -12.59
C THR A 185 -5.82 4.97 -12.10
N PRO A 186 -4.91 5.52 -12.93
CA PRO A 186 -3.59 5.98 -12.50
C PRO A 186 -3.67 6.90 -11.27
N HIS A 187 -2.95 6.56 -10.20
CA HIS A 187 -2.84 7.37 -8.99
C HIS A 187 -1.54 7.08 -8.24
N THR A 188 -1.19 7.95 -7.30
CA THR A 188 -0.23 7.67 -6.22
C THR A 188 -0.97 7.44 -4.92
N ASP A 189 -0.35 6.66 -4.03
CA ASP A 189 -0.85 6.44 -2.68
C ASP A 189 -0.61 7.67 -1.78
N LYS A 190 -1.50 7.94 -0.83
CA LYS A 190 -1.48 9.16 0.00
C LYS A 190 -0.86 8.98 1.39
N ASN A 191 -0.65 7.72 1.76
CA ASN A 191 -0.06 7.25 3.00
C ASN A 191 1.47 7.31 2.96
N PHE A 192 2.12 6.72 3.96
CA PHE A 192 3.57 6.59 4.05
C PHE A 192 4.05 5.39 3.22
N ILE A 193 3.74 4.16 3.65
CA ILE A 193 4.06 2.93 2.92
C ILE A 193 2.78 2.13 2.66
N THR A 194 2.68 1.56 1.47
CA THR A 194 1.65 0.58 1.09
C THR A 194 2.31 -0.78 0.94
N ILE A 195 1.75 -1.79 1.60
CA ILE A 195 2.13 -3.19 1.38
C ILE A 195 0.91 -3.89 0.77
N LEU A 196 1.06 -4.37 -0.46
CA LEU A 196 -0.01 -4.97 -1.23
C LEU A 196 0.30 -6.41 -1.59
N GLN A 197 -0.68 -7.27 -1.33
CA GLN A 197 -0.73 -8.65 -1.79
C GLN A 197 -1.91 -8.83 -2.75
N GLN A 198 -1.76 -9.73 -3.71
CA GLN A 198 -2.85 -10.11 -4.61
C GLN A 198 -2.89 -11.63 -4.79
N ASN A 199 -4.02 -12.11 -5.31
CA ASN A 199 -4.14 -13.47 -5.81
C ASN A 199 -3.39 -13.63 -7.15
N GLU A 200 -3.48 -14.81 -7.77
CA GLU A 200 -2.76 -15.20 -8.98
C GLU A 200 -3.22 -14.47 -10.28
N VAL A 201 -4.11 -13.48 -10.16
CA VAL A 201 -4.65 -12.75 -11.31
C VAL A 201 -3.92 -11.41 -11.47
N ASP A 202 -3.17 -11.31 -12.56
CA ASP A 202 -2.43 -10.09 -12.92
C ASP A 202 -3.34 -8.87 -13.13
N GLY A 203 -2.77 -7.70 -12.85
CA GLY A 203 -3.39 -6.45 -13.26
C GLY A 203 -2.71 -5.18 -12.78
N LEU A 204 -1.89 -5.25 -11.72
CA LEU A 204 -1.14 -4.10 -11.25
C LEU A 204 -0.07 -3.69 -12.27
N GLU A 205 -0.05 -2.40 -12.58
CA GLU A 205 0.96 -1.76 -13.42
C GLU A 205 1.52 -0.54 -12.68
N VAL A 206 2.83 -0.34 -12.75
CA VAL A 206 3.53 0.81 -12.18
C VAL A 206 4.19 1.63 -13.28
N GLN A 207 4.20 2.94 -13.13
CA GLN A 207 4.82 3.86 -14.07
C GLN A 207 6.26 4.15 -13.63
N LEU A 208 7.21 3.91 -14.54
CA LEU A 208 8.61 4.27 -14.35
C LEU A 208 8.82 5.77 -14.56
N LYS A 209 9.95 6.31 -14.07
CA LYS A 209 10.32 7.73 -14.24
C LYS A 209 10.38 8.21 -15.70
N ASN A 210 10.62 7.30 -16.65
CA ASN A 210 10.58 7.60 -18.09
C ASN A 210 9.16 7.64 -18.68
N GLY A 211 8.11 7.51 -17.85
CA GLY A 211 6.71 7.53 -18.24
C GLY A 211 6.14 6.18 -18.73
N SER A 212 6.98 5.16 -18.92
CA SER A 212 6.54 3.84 -19.35
C SER A 212 5.86 3.05 -18.23
N TRP A 213 4.87 2.24 -18.58
CA TRP A 213 4.13 1.37 -17.65
C TRP A 213 4.67 -0.05 -17.74
N ILE A 214 5.04 -0.63 -16.60
CA ILE A 214 5.46 -2.03 -16.50
C ILE A 214 4.45 -2.82 -15.66
N PRO A 215 4.15 -4.08 -16.02
CA PRO A 215 3.39 -4.96 -15.14
C PRO A 215 4.21 -5.31 -13.89
N VAL A 216 3.53 -5.53 -12.78
CA VAL A 216 4.14 -6.10 -11.58
C VAL A 216 3.90 -7.60 -11.57
N ASP A 217 4.98 -8.36 -11.73
CA ASP A 217 4.98 -9.81 -11.58
C ASP A 217 5.05 -10.13 -10.08
N PHE A 218 4.13 -10.94 -9.55
CA PHE A 218 4.17 -11.39 -8.15
C PHE A 218 4.77 -12.79 -8.10
N PRO A 219 6.05 -12.95 -7.69
CA PRO A 219 6.55 -14.26 -7.26
C PRO A 219 5.61 -14.87 -6.23
N PRO A 220 5.58 -16.21 -6.09
CA PRO A 220 5.00 -16.82 -4.90
C PRO A 220 5.54 -16.09 -3.68
N SER A 221 4.73 -15.97 -2.62
CA SER A 221 5.31 -15.61 -1.31
C SER A 221 5.82 -14.18 -1.25
N SER A 222 5.20 -13.30 -2.03
CA SER A 222 5.66 -11.93 -2.17
C SER A 222 4.56 -10.91 -1.98
N VAL A 223 5.00 -9.71 -1.65
CA VAL A 223 4.18 -8.49 -1.60
C VAL A 223 4.88 -7.41 -2.40
N VAL A 224 4.11 -6.48 -2.96
CA VAL A 224 4.68 -5.23 -3.47
C VAL A 224 4.66 -4.20 -2.35
N ILE A 225 5.78 -3.52 -2.14
CA ILE A 225 5.90 -2.42 -1.20
C ILE A 225 6.07 -1.15 -2.00
N MET A 226 5.24 -0.14 -1.75
CA MET A 226 5.20 1.11 -2.50
C MET A 226 5.25 2.31 -1.54
N ALA A 227 5.97 3.36 -1.94
CA ALA A 227 5.97 4.63 -1.25
C ALA A 227 4.73 5.44 -1.61
N GLY A 228 4.13 6.09 -0.61
CA GLY A 228 3.10 7.09 -0.83
C GLY A 228 3.64 8.52 -0.75
N ASP A 229 2.77 9.46 -1.06
CA ASP A 229 3.07 10.90 -1.09
C ASP A 229 3.59 11.41 0.28
N ALA A 230 3.11 10.86 1.40
CA ALA A 230 3.58 11.26 2.73
C ALA A 230 5.05 10.85 2.97
N PHE A 231 5.48 9.72 2.40
CA PHE A 231 6.87 9.29 2.49
C PHE A 231 7.80 10.14 1.61
N SER A 232 7.31 10.56 0.44
CA SER A 232 8.00 11.53 -0.40
C SER A 232 8.20 12.87 0.33
N ALA A 233 7.16 13.38 1.00
CA ALA A 233 7.27 14.61 1.78
C ALA A 233 8.23 14.49 2.98
N TRP A 234 8.14 13.40 3.74
CA TRP A 234 9.03 13.12 4.87
C TRP A 234 10.50 13.02 4.43
N SER A 235 10.79 12.41 3.28
CA SER A 235 12.16 12.30 2.76
C SER A 235 12.66 13.57 2.04
N ASN A 236 11.88 14.67 2.12
CA ASN A 236 12.11 15.91 1.40
C ASN A 236 12.31 15.70 -0.11
N GLY A 237 11.50 14.84 -0.72
CA GLY A 237 11.49 14.56 -2.16
C GLY A 237 12.49 13.50 -2.64
N ARG A 238 13.30 12.89 -1.75
CA ARG A 238 14.25 11.82 -2.15
C ARG A 238 13.52 10.55 -2.56
N VAL A 239 12.54 10.11 -1.78
CA VAL A 239 11.67 8.97 -2.12
C VAL A 239 10.62 9.39 -3.14
N HIS A 240 10.46 8.58 -4.19
CA HIS A 240 9.48 8.80 -5.24
C HIS A 240 8.21 7.97 -4.99
N PRO A 241 7.00 8.56 -4.98
CA PRO A 241 5.76 7.79 -4.97
C PRO A 241 5.39 7.39 -6.41
N PRO A 242 5.30 6.09 -6.74
CA PRO A 242 5.05 5.68 -8.11
C PRO A 242 3.57 5.83 -8.47
N PHE A 243 3.30 6.36 -9.67
CA PHE A 243 1.98 6.19 -10.27
C PHE A 243 1.74 4.70 -10.52
N HIS A 244 0.59 4.22 -10.10
CA HIS A 244 0.18 2.84 -10.34
C HIS A 244 -1.30 2.79 -10.74
N ARG A 245 -1.68 1.71 -11.42
CA ARG A 245 -3.05 1.46 -11.89
C ARG A 245 -3.34 -0.03 -11.92
N VAL A 246 -4.61 -0.38 -12.10
CA VAL A 246 -5.01 -1.78 -12.33
C VAL A 246 -5.68 -1.89 -13.69
N THR A 247 -5.12 -2.74 -14.55
CA THR A 247 -5.69 -3.11 -15.84
C THR A 247 -5.96 -4.62 -15.83
N MET A 248 -7.22 -5.03 -15.92
CA MET A 248 -7.60 -6.44 -15.90
C MET A 248 -7.09 -7.16 -17.16
N LYS A 249 -6.18 -8.12 -16.96
CA LYS A 249 -5.58 -8.96 -18.03
C LYS A 249 -5.95 -10.45 -17.90
N GLY A 250 -6.72 -10.80 -16.87
CA GLY A 250 -7.02 -12.19 -16.49
C GLY A 250 -7.86 -12.99 -17.50
N LYS A 251 -7.63 -14.31 -17.54
CA LYS A 251 -8.31 -15.31 -18.38
C LYS A 251 -9.64 -15.79 -17.75
N GLY A 252 -10.54 -14.87 -17.40
CA GLY A 252 -11.89 -15.21 -16.91
C GLY A 252 -12.03 -15.47 -15.40
N ARG A 253 -11.11 -14.94 -14.56
CA ARG A 253 -11.21 -14.99 -13.09
C ARG A 253 -11.11 -13.58 -12.50
N GLY A 254 -11.80 -13.34 -11.39
CA GLY A 254 -11.72 -12.07 -10.64
C GLY A 254 -10.36 -11.90 -9.96
N ARG A 255 -9.92 -10.64 -9.83
CA ARG A 255 -8.70 -10.29 -9.09
C ARG A 255 -9.08 -9.81 -7.69
N TYR A 256 -8.37 -10.30 -6.69
CA TYR A 256 -8.51 -9.92 -5.30
C TYR A 256 -7.17 -9.38 -4.80
N SER A 257 -7.21 -8.29 -4.04
CA SER A 257 -6.00 -7.76 -3.40
C SER A 257 -6.29 -7.24 -2.00
N ILE A 258 -5.25 -7.26 -1.18
CA ILE A 258 -5.22 -6.74 0.17
C ILE A 258 -4.10 -5.70 0.21
N ALA A 259 -4.44 -4.48 0.60
CA ALA A 259 -3.48 -3.40 0.75
C ALA A 259 -3.54 -2.88 2.19
N GLN A 260 -2.40 -2.90 2.88
CA GLN A 260 -2.24 -2.24 4.16
C GLN A 260 -1.51 -0.90 3.94
N PHE A 261 -2.13 0.18 4.39
CA PHE A 261 -1.62 1.54 4.26
C PHE A 261 -1.20 2.08 5.63
N SER A 262 0.03 2.57 5.77
CA SER A 262 0.52 3.22 6.99
C SER A 262 0.27 4.73 6.98
N TYR A 263 -0.56 5.24 7.89
CA TYR A 263 -0.81 6.67 8.09
C TYR A 263 -0.19 7.15 9.40
N CYS A 264 0.44 8.33 9.36
CA CYS A 264 1.01 8.96 10.56
C CYS A 264 -0.07 9.75 11.31
N LYS A 265 -0.29 9.47 12.60
CA LYS A 265 -1.17 10.24 13.49
C LYS A 265 -0.58 11.59 13.89
N LYS A 266 0.74 11.75 13.77
CA LYS A 266 1.45 13.02 13.96
C LYS A 266 1.58 13.74 12.62
N LEU A 267 1.99 15.02 12.67
CA LEU A 267 2.34 15.74 11.46
C LEU A 267 3.48 15.03 10.73
N VAL A 268 3.36 14.94 9.42
CA VAL A 268 4.42 14.50 8.51
C VAL A 268 5.31 15.70 8.25
N GLU A 269 6.58 15.60 8.64
CA GLU A 269 7.59 16.63 8.45
C GLU A 269 8.93 15.99 8.08
N ALA A 270 9.73 16.69 7.27
CA ALA A 270 11.07 16.22 6.93
C ALA A 270 12.01 16.37 8.13
N PRO A 271 12.83 15.35 8.45
CA PRO A 271 13.95 15.51 9.37
C PRO A 271 14.84 16.69 8.95
N THR A 272 15.29 17.47 9.93
CA THR A 272 16.12 18.65 9.68
C THR A 272 17.43 18.33 8.96
N GLU A 273 17.95 17.13 9.15
CA GLU A 273 19.16 16.59 8.53
C GLU A 273 18.99 16.33 7.03
N LEU A 274 17.75 16.25 6.54
CA LEU A 274 17.43 16.08 5.13
C LEU A 274 17.21 17.41 4.39
N VAL A 275 17.46 18.53 5.07
CA VAL A 275 17.27 19.88 4.56
C VAL A 275 18.59 20.64 4.66
N ASP A 276 19.13 21.04 3.51
CA ASP A 276 20.38 21.78 3.39
C ASP A 276 20.33 22.71 2.17
N ASP A 277 21.43 23.41 1.88
CA ASP A 277 21.51 24.36 0.76
C ASP A 277 21.35 23.67 -0.62
N GLU A 278 21.71 22.38 -0.73
CA GLU A 278 21.54 21.57 -1.95
C GLU A 278 20.13 20.96 -2.05
N HIS A 279 19.49 20.71 -0.90
CA HIS A 279 18.16 20.11 -0.75
C HIS A 279 17.26 21.02 0.11
N PRO A 280 16.80 22.16 -0.42
CA PRO A 280 15.93 23.05 0.33
C PRO A 280 14.61 22.37 0.70
N LEU A 281 13.97 22.83 1.78
CA LEU A 281 12.71 22.27 2.23
C LEU A 281 11.64 22.43 1.14
N LEU A 282 11.00 21.33 0.75
CA LEU A 282 9.99 21.30 -0.31
C LEU A 282 8.55 21.38 0.22
N TYR A 283 8.33 20.94 1.46
CA TYR A 283 7.00 20.77 2.05
C TYR A 283 6.93 21.27 3.49
N LYS A 284 5.84 21.93 3.84
CA LYS A 284 5.47 22.31 5.21
C LYS A 284 4.95 21.09 5.97
N PRO A 285 5.11 21.03 7.31
CA PRO A 285 4.50 19.99 8.13
C PRO A 285 2.98 19.89 7.92
N PHE A 286 2.43 18.67 7.86
CA PHE A 286 1.00 18.48 7.55
C PHE A 286 0.37 17.22 8.17
N ASP A 287 -0.95 17.21 8.37
CA ASP A 287 -1.71 16.05 8.86
C ASP A 287 -1.95 15.05 7.72
N SER A 288 -1.55 13.78 7.89
CA SER A 288 -1.62 12.76 6.82
C SER A 288 -3.06 12.46 6.39
N LEU A 289 -3.99 12.37 7.35
CA LEU A 289 -5.42 12.16 7.06
C LEU A 289 -6.07 13.44 6.52
N GLY A 290 -5.58 14.62 6.91
CA GLY A 290 -5.96 15.91 6.36
C GLY A 290 -5.60 16.04 4.88
N PHE A 291 -4.40 15.58 4.50
CA PHE A 291 -3.98 15.49 3.12
C PHE A 291 -4.86 14.51 2.32
N LEU A 292 -5.14 13.32 2.86
CA LEU A 292 -6.07 12.37 2.22
C LEU A 292 -7.46 13.00 2.00
N ARG A 293 -7.98 13.72 3.00
CA ARG A 293 -9.25 14.46 2.88
C ARG A 293 -9.20 15.53 1.80
N PHE A 294 -8.12 16.32 1.75
CA PHE A 294 -7.90 17.31 0.72
C PHE A 294 -7.97 16.69 -0.68
N THR A 295 -7.35 15.53 -0.91
CA THR A 295 -7.35 14.86 -2.23
C THR A 295 -8.74 14.40 -2.68
N SER A 296 -9.70 14.31 -1.76
CA SER A 296 -11.09 13.98 -2.03
C SER A 296 -11.98 15.21 -2.28
N THR A 297 -11.45 16.43 -2.15
CA THR A 297 -12.16 17.68 -2.50
C THR A 297 -12.10 17.94 -4.01
N ASP A 298 -12.95 18.84 -4.51
CA ASP A 298 -12.91 19.24 -5.93
C ASP A 298 -11.58 19.89 -6.33
N GLU A 299 -10.96 20.63 -5.42
CA GLU A 299 -9.63 21.20 -5.61
C GLU A 299 -8.56 20.11 -5.68
N GLY A 300 -8.55 19.21 -4.69
CA GLY A 300 -7.60 18.09 -4.63
C GLY A 300 -7.70 17.12 -5.80
N ARG A 301 -8.90 16.93 -6.37
CA ARG A 301 -9.10 16.09 -7.56
C ARG A 301 -8.65 16.74 -8.87
N LYS A 302 -8.62 18.08 -8.93
CA LYS A 302 -8.27 18.83 -10.16
C LYS A 302 -6.78 19.16 -10.24
N THR A 303 -6.08 19.23 -9.11
CA THR A 303 -4.65 19.51 -9.10
C THR A 303 -3.83 18.34 -9.65
N GLN A 304 -2.83 18.65 -10.46
CA GLN A 304 -1.89 17.66 -11.00
C GLN A 304 -0.92 17.13 -9.94
N ASN A 305 -0.66 17.92 -8.89
CA ASN A 305 0.21 17.54 -7.78
C ASN A 305 -0.48 17.90 -6.46
N PRO A 306 -1.31 17.00 -5.90
CA PRO A 306 -2.03 17.24 -4.66
C PRO A 306 -1.11 17.56 -3.49
N LEU A 307 0.02 16.87 -3.38
CA LEU A 307 0.96 17.07 -2.28
C LEU A 307 1.52 18.50 -2.27
N LYS A 308 2.00 18.98 -3.43
CA LYS A 308 2.49 20.36 -3.58
C LYS A 308 1.38 21.38 -3.35
N ALA A 309 0.17 21.13 -3.82
CA ALA A 309 -0.95 22.04 -3.59
C ALA A 309 -1.34 22.15 -2.11
N TYR A 310 -1.24 21.05 -1.37
CA TYR A 310 -1.64 21.01 0.04
C TYR A 310 -0.58 21.59 0.98
N CYS A 311 0.69 21.20 0.79
CA CYS A 311 1.76 21.52 1.73
C CYS A 311 3.05 22.01 1.09
N GLY A 312 3.09 22.31 -0.22
CA GLY A 312 4.28 22.83 -0.88
C GLY A 312 4.75 24.19 -0.33
N ILE A 313 6.06 24.43 -0.46
CA ILE A 313 6.69 25.74 -0.24
C ILE A 313 6.77 26.51 -1.56
#